data_AF-A0A7J5E2G9-F1
#
_entry.id   AF-A0A7J5E2G9-F1
#
_cell.length_a   1.000
_cell.length_b   1.000
_cell.length_c   1.000
_cell.angle_alpha   90.00
_cell.angle_beta   90.00
_cell.angle_gamma   90.00
#
_symmetry.space_group_name_H-M   'P 1'
#
loop_
_entity.id
_entity.type
_entity.pdbx_description
1 polymer ?
#
loop_
_entity_poly.entity_id
_entity_poly.type
_entity_poly.pdbx_seq_one_letter_code
_entity_poly.pdbx_strand_id
1 'polypeptide(L)'
;MSVIEIKMSAIYRAAHEELPAQATAFGSHAELLTTGIGPAVDQLALAGGHPLGGDLADLSVELFAHLRTLVRTFNDSAVALDRIADDFVEVDAEAAAWLAQHQRYLGDPDLPTEPTAPEV
;
A
#
# COMPACT_ATOMS: atom_id res chain seq x y z
N MET A 1 12.88 -20.72 -6.05
CA MET A 1 12.01 -19.55 -5.86
C MET A 1 12.48 -18.46 -6.80
N SER A 2 11.63 -18.00 -7.71
CA SER A 2 11.98 -16.99 -8.71
C SER A 2 12.02 -15.58 -8.09
N VAL A 3 12.68 -14.63 -8.75
CA VAL A 3 12.70 -13.21 -8.30
C VAL A 3 11.28 -12.62 -8.29
N ILE A 4 10.40 -13.09 -9.17
CA ILE A 4 9.00 -12.66 -9.25
C ILE A 4 8.25 -13.15 -8.00
N GLU A 5 8.40 -14.41 -7.60
CA GLU A 5 7.78 -14.95 -6.38
C GLU A 5 8.20 -14.17 -5.11
N ILE A 6 9.48 -13.76 -5.02
CA ILE A 6 9.99 -12.95 -3.90
C ILE A 6 9.34 -11.56 -3.87
N LYS A 7 9.19 -10.91 -5.03
CA LYS A 7 8.56 -9.58 -5.12
C LYS A 7 7.05 -9.67 -4.83
N MET A 8 6.38 -10.70 -5.33
CA MET A 8 4.95 -10.92 -5.11
C MET A 8 4.63 -11.18 -3.64
N SER A 9 5.41 -12.02 -2.97
CA SER A 9 5.25 -12.25 -1.53
C SER A 9 5.47 -10.98 -0.70
N ALA A 10 6.40 -10.10 -1.10
CA ALA A 10 6.58 -8.81 -0.45
C ALA A 10 5.38 -7.87 -0.67
N ILE A 11 4.78 -7.85 -1.86
CA ILE A 11 3.58 -7.06 -2.17
C ILE A 11 2.39 -7.56 -1.35
N TYR A 12 2.17 -8.88 -1.30
CA TYR A 12 1.09 -9.47 -0.50
C TYR A 12 1.24 -9.14 0.99
N ARG A 13 2.45 -9.23 1.53
CA ARG A 13 2.74 -8.85 2.93
C ARG A 13 2.45 -7.37 3.19
N ALA A 14 2.89 -6.50 2.28
CA ALA A 14 2.62 -5.06 2.41
C ALA A 14 1.11 -4.76 2.41
N ALA A 15 0.35 -5.38 1.49
CA ALA A 15 -1.09 -5.19 1.34
C ALA A 15 -1.90 -5.75 2.52
N HIS A 16 -1.56 -6.92 3.04
CA HIS A 16 -2.40 -7.64 4.02
C HIS A 16 -1.96 -7.47 5.48
N GLU A 17 -0.69 -7.14 5.71
CA GLU A 17 -0.14 -7.05 7.06
C GLU A 17 0.31 -5.63 7.38
N GLU A 18 1.25 -5.08 6.61
CA GLU A 18 1.94 -3.84 6.99
C GLU A 18 1.03 -2.60 6.91
N LEU A 19 0.35 -2.38 5.77
CA LEU A 19 -0.53 -1.21 5.60
C LEU A 19 -1.77 -1.28 6.51
N PRO A 20 -2.47 -2.42 6.65
CA PRO A 20 -3.59 -2.53 7.59
C PRO A 20 -3.16 -2.35 9.06
N ALA A 21 -1.98 -2.85 9.45
CA ALA A 21 -1.45 -2.64 10.79
C ALA A 21 -1.18 -1.15 11.07
N GLN A 22 -0.60 -0.42 10.11
CA GLN A 22 -0.42 1.03 10.24
C GLN A 22 -1.76 1.78 10.31
N ALA A 23 -2.72 1.43 9.45
CA ALA A 23 -4.07 2.01 9.50
C ALA A 23 -4.73 1.81 10.88
N THR A 24 -4.56 0.62 11.46
CA THR A 24 -5.06 0.31 12.82
C THR A 24 -4.37 1.18 13.87
N ALA A 25 -3.04 1.30 13.82
CA ALA A 25 -2.28 2.13 14.77
C ALA A 25 -2.68 3.60 14.70
N PHE A 26 -2.83 4.18 13.51
CA PHE A 26 -3.31 5.55 13.34
C PHE A 26 -4.76 5.74 13.83
N GLY A 27 -5.61 4.75 13.62
CA GLY A 27 -6.97 4.75 14.17
C GLY A 27 -6.98 4.84 15.70
N SER A 28 -6.18 4.01 16.38
CA SER A 28 -6.05 4.04 17.85
C SER A 28 -5.48 5.36 18.36
N HIS A 29 -4.48 5.94 17.68
CA HIS A 29 -3.95 7.26 18.04
C HIS A 29 -5.00 8.37 17.90
N ALA A 30 -5.82 8.33 16.86
CA ALA A 30 -6.90 9.30 16.66
C ALA A 30 -7.92 9.24 17.82
N GLU A 31 -8.30 8.03 18.25
CA GLU A 31 -9.22 7.83 19.37
C GLU A 31 -8.63 8.35 20.70
N LEU A 32 -7.37 8.03 20.99
CA LEU A 32 -6.65 8.50 22.18
C LEU A 32 -6.59 10.04 22.24
N LEU A 33 -6.32 10.69 21.11
CA LEU A 33 -6.28 12.15 21.04
C LEU A 33 -7.64 12.78 21.33
N THR A 34 -8.70 12.26 20.69
CA THR A 34 -10.06 12.78 20.92
C THR A 34 -10.54 12.58 22.36
N THR A 35 -10.25 11.43 22.95
CA THR A 35 -10.64 11.13 24.34
C THR A 35 -9.81 11.89 25.38
N GLY A 36 -8.55 12.22 25.07
CA GLY A 36 -7.68 12.99 25.95
C GLY A 36 -7.94 14.51 25.93
N ILE A 37 -8.32 15.07 24.78
CA ILE A 37 -8.50 16.52 24.63
C ILE A 37 -9.82 17.02 25.23
N GLY A 38 -10.91 16.27 25.10
CA GLY A 38 -12.22 16.65 25.64
C GLY A 38 -12.17 17.09 27.12
N PRO A 39 -11.63 16.27 28.03
CA PRO A 39 -11.49 16.65 29.43
C PRO A 39 -10.64 17.90 29.67
N ALA A 40 -9.58 18.13 28.87
CA ALA A 40 -8.74 19.31 29.00
C ALA A 40 -9.51 20.60 28.61
N VAL A 41 -10.31 20.53 27.54
CA VAL A 41 -11.20 21.62 27.12
C VAL A 41 -12.25 21.91 28.19
N ASP A 42 -12.86 20.86 28.76
CA ASP A 42 -13.86 21.01 29.83
C ASP A 42 -13.28 21.70 31.07
N GLN A 43 -12.06 21.33 31.49
CA GLN A 43 -11.39 21.97 32.63
C GLN A 43 -11.05 23.43 32.34
N LEU A 44 -10.62 23.77 31.11
CA LEU A 44 -10.35 25.16 30.72
C LEU A 44 -11.63 26.00 30.66
N ALA A 45 -12.75 25.42 30.26
CA ALA A 45 -14.07 26.07 30.31
C ALA A 45 -14.47 26.37 31.76
N LEU A 46 -14.30 25.40 32.67
CA LEU A 46 -14.57 25.58 34.11
C LEU A 46 -13.65 26.63 34.77
N ALA A 47 -12.41 26.77 34.28
CA ALA A 47 -11.43 27.74 34.78
C ALA A 47 -11.67 29.20 34.33
N GLY A 48 -12.82 29.50 33.70
CA GLY A 48 -13.18 30.84 33.26
C GLY A 48 -13.08 31.08 31.75
N GLY A 49 -13.01 30.02 30.94
CA GLY A 49 -13.10 30.11 29.48
C GLY A 49 -11.84 30.68 28.83
N HIS A 50 -10.68 30.13 29.17
CA HIS A 50 -9.41 30.57 28.58
C HIS A 50 -9.39 30.30 27.06
N PRO A 51 -8.92 31.25 26.19
CA PRO A 51 -8.90 31.09 24.73
C PRO A 51 -8.21 29.80 24.24
N LEU A 52 -7.17 29.37 24.96
CA LEU A 52 -6.46 28.10 24.74
C LEU A 52 -7.40 26.88 24.62
N GLY A 53 -8.54 26.88 25.31
CA GLY A 53 -9.51 25.79 25.21
C GLY A 53 -10.14 25.68 23.83
N GLY A 54 -10.42 26.82 23.18
CA GLY A 54 -10.88 26.88 21.80
C GLY A 54 -9.80 26.42 20.82
N ASP A 55 -8.59 26.96 20.94
CA ASP A 55 -7.46 26.59 20.08
C ASP A 55 -7.13 25.09 20.18
N LEU A 56 -7.20 24.52 21.38
CA LEU A 56 -6.97 23.09 21.62
C LEU A 56 -8.09 22.23 21.00
N ALA A 57 -9.34 22.68 21.10
CA ALA A 57 -10.48 22.00 20.47
C ALA A 57 -10.35 22.02 18.94
N ASP A 58 -10.02 23.17 18.35
CA ASP A 58 -9.85 23.30 16.90
C ASP A 58 -8.70 22.42 16.39
N LEU A 59 -7.55 22.46 17.06
CA LEU A 59 -6.40 21.60 16.73
C LEU A 59 -6.76 20.10 16.81
N SER A 60 -7.59 19.71 17.78
CA SER A 60 -8.04 18.32 17.94
C SER A 60 -8.88 17.84 16.76
N VAL A 61 -9.76 18.71 16.25
CA VAL A 61 -10.63 18.42 15.11
C VAL A 61 -9.78 18.27 13.84
N GLU A 62 -8.84 19.18 13.62
CA GLU A 62 -7.92 19.14 12.48
C GLU A 62 -7.06 17.87 12.49
N LEU A 63 -6.44 17.56 13.64
CA LEU A 63 -5.61 16.37 13.81
C LEU A 63 -6.41 15.08 13.60
N PHE A 64 -7.63 15.01 14.14
CA PHE A 64 -8.52 13.87 13.92
C PHE A 64 -8.88 13.69 12.45
N ALA A 65 -9.20 14.77 11.74
CA ALA A 65 -9.51 14.73 10.31
C ALA A 65 -8.32 14.22 9.48
N HIS A 66 -7.11 14.69 9.79
CA HIS A 66 -5.89 14.23 9.12
C HIS A 66 -5.58 12.76 9.40
N LEU A 67 -5.67 12.31 10.66
CA LEU A 67 -5.44 10.91 11.01
C LEU A 67 -6.45 9.99 10.31
N ARG A 68 -7.73 10.37 10.26
CA ARG A 68 -8.76 9.60 9.54
C ARG A 68 -8.49 9.54 8.04
N THR A 69 -7.97 10.62 7.45
CA THR A 69 -7.56 10.68 6.04
C THR A 69 -6.38 9.74 5.78
N LEU A 70 -5.39 9.70 6.68
CA LEU A 70 -4.27 8.75 6.59
C LEU A 70 -4.76 7.31 6.65
N VAL A 71 -5.61 6.96 7.63
CA VAL A 71 -6.19 5.61 7.77
C VAL A 71 -6.86 5.17 6.46
N ARG A 72 -7.68 6.04 5.87
CA ARG A 72 -8.32 5.76 4.58
C ARG A 72 -7.30 5.54 3.47
N THR A 73 -6.28 6.39 3.38
CA THR A 73 -5.23 6.31 2.36
C THR A 73 -4.44 5.00 2.46
N PHE A 74 -4.12 4.54 3.68
CA PHE A 74 -3.45 3.26 3.91
C PHE A 74 -4.32 2.08 3.45
N ASN A 75 -5.61 2.09 3.79
CA ASN A 75 -6.55 1.05 3.35
C ASN A 75 -6.73 1.05 1.82
N ASP A 76 -6.88 2.22 1.21
CA ASP A 76 -7.02 2.34 -0.26
C ASP A 76 -5.73 1.85 -0.97
N SER A 77 -4.56 2.13 -0.39
CA SER A 77 -3.27 1.66 -0.90
C SER A 77 -3.12 0.14 -0.78
N ALA A 78 -3.59 -0.45 0.32
CA ALA A 78 -3.60 -1.89 0.52
C ALA A 78 -4.44 -2.59 -0.57
N VAL A 79 -5.66 -2.11 -0.81
CA VAL A 79 -6.54 -2.63 -1.87
C VAL A 79 -5.92 -2.47 -3.26
N ALA A 80 -5.26 -1.34 -3.53
CA ALA A 80 -4.60 -1.12 -4.80
C ALA A 80 -3.43 -2.09 -5.03
N LEU A 81 -2.61 -2.32 -4.00
CA LEU A 81 -1.50 -3.27 -4.08
C LEU A 81 -1.98 -4.71 -4.26
N ASP A 82 -3.08 -5.08 -3.60
CA ASP A 82 -3.69 -6.40 -3.74
C ASP A 82 -4.17 -6.64 -5.18
N ARG A 83 -4.88 -5.66 -5.76
CA ARG A 83 -5.31 -5.74 -7.17
C ARG A 83 -4.14 -5.86 -8.15
N ILE A 84 -3.07 -5.07 -7.93
CA ILE A 84 -1.86 -5.17 -8.75
C ILE A 84 -1.25 -6.56 -8.63
N ALA A 85 -1.26 -7.16 -7.44
CA ALA A 85 -0.75 -8.49 -7.23
C ALA A 85 -1.57 -9.54 -8.00
N ASP A 86 -2.89 -9.47 -7.90
CA ASP A 86 -3.78 -10.38 -8.62
C ASP A 86 -3.62 -10.26 -10.15
N ASP A 87 -3.51 -9.04 -10.68
CA ASP A 87 -3.25 -8.79 -12.11
C ASP A 87 -1.93 -9.44 -12.57
N PHE A 88 -0.87 -9.37 -11.77
CA PHE A 88 0.41 -10.01 -12.09
C PHE A 88 0.32 -11.53 -12.11
N VAL A 89 -0.44 -12.12 -11.19
CA VAL A 89 -0.66 -13.57 -11.13
C VAL A 89 -1.47 -14.04 -12.35
N GLU A 90 -2.50 -13.28 -12.75
CA GLU A 90 -3.30 -13.59 -13.93
C GLU A 90 -2.46 -13.54 -15.21
N VAL A 91 -1.67 -12.49 -15.40
CA VAL A 91 -0.77 -12.35 -16.57
C VAL A 91 0.28 -13.47 -16.62
N ASP A 92 0.84 -13.87 -15.48
CA ASP A 92 1.80 -14.98 -15.42
C ASP A 92 1.13 -16.32 -15.80
N ALA A 93 -0.11 -16.55 -15.34
CA ALA A 93 -0.89 -17.72 -15.71
C ALA A 93 -1.25 -17.74 -17.21
N GLU A 94 -1.62 -16.59 -17.79
CA GLU A 94 -1.85 -16.45 -19.23
C GLU A 94 -0.58 -16.71 -20.05
N ALA A 95 0.56 -16.16 -19.63
CA ALA A 95 1.84 -16.38 -20.28
C ALA A 95 2.26 -17.85 -20.23
N ALA A 96 2.08 -18.52 -19.08
CA ALA A 96 2.34 -19.94 -18.92
C ALA A 96 1.42 -20.79 -19.82
N ALA A 97 0.13 -20.46 -19.89
CA ALA A 97 -0.85 -21.15 -20.74
C ALA A 97 -0.53 -20.96 -22.24
N TRP A 98 -0.17 -19.74 -22.65
CA TRP A 98 0.27 -19.45 -24.00
C TRP A 98 1.52 -20.27 -24.34
N LEU A 99 2.53 -20.28 -23.46
CA LEU A 99 3.77 -21.01 -23.66
C LEU A 99 3.53 -22.53 -23.80
N ALA A 100 2.63 -23.09 -23.00
CA ALA A 100 2.25 -24.50 -23.08
C ALA A 100 1.65 -24.89 -24.45
N GLN A 101 0.87 -24.00 -25.06
CA GLN A 101 0.31 -24.20 -26.41
C GLN A 101 1.32 -23.95 -27.52
N HIS A 102 2.37 -23.18 -27.23
CA HIS A 102 3.34 -22.65 -28.18
C HIS A 102 4.75 -23.19 -27.97
N GLN A 103 4.90 -24.33 -27.29
CA GLN A 103 6.18 -24.99 -27.00
C GLN A 103 7.06 -25.20 -28.25
N ARG A 104 6.46 -25.31 -29.44
CA ARG A 104 7.18 -25.39 -30.71
C ARG A 104 8.10 -24.19 -30.99
N TYR A 105 7.81 -23.01 -30.43
CA TYR A 105 8.64 -21.81 -30.60
C TYR A 105 9.81 -21.74 -29.60
N LEU A 106 9.84 -22.60 -28.58
CA LEU A 106 11.00 -22.74 -27.69
C LEU A 106 12.13 -23.58 -28.31
N GLY A 107 11.85 -24.24 -29.44
CA GLY A 107 12.68 -25.29 -30.02
C GLY A 107 13.42 -24.95 -31.31
N ASP A 108 13.54 -23.67 -31.70
CA ASP A 108 14.30 -23.32 -32.92
C ASP A 108 15.56 -22.50 -32.57
N PRO A 109 16.72 -23.15 -32.34
CA PRO A 109 17.99 -22.49 -32.13
C PRO A 109 18.63 -21.94 -33.43
N ASP A 110 18.00 -22.10 -34.60
CA ASP A 110 18.45 -21.45 -35.83
C ASP A 110 18.04 -19.97 -35.86
N LEU A 111 18.57 -19.20 -34.90
CA LEU A 111 18.83 -17.79 -35.14
C LEU A 111 19.77 -17.73 -36.37
N PRO A 112 19.42 -16.97 -37.42
CA PRO A 112 20.34 -16.78 -38.53
C PRO A 112 21.62 -16.17 -37.96
N THR A 113 22.70 -16.95 -37.98
CA THR A 113 24.04 -16.48 -37.64
C THR A 113 24.35 -15.30 -38.55
N GLU A 114 24.88 -14.22 -37.97
CA GLU A 114 25.35 -13.08 -38.77
C GLU A 114 26.19 -13.59 -39.94
N PRO A 115 25.97 -13.12 -41.17
CA PRO A 115 26.76 -13.57 -42.31
C PRO A 115 28.22 -13.22 -42.03
N THR A 116 29.06 -14.25 -41.90
CA THR A 116 30.50 -14.08 -41.76
C THR A 116 31.01 -13.25 -42.94
N ALA A 117 31.62 -12.11 -42.61
CA ALA A 117 32.24 -11.24 -43.60
C ALA A 117 33.30 -12.04 -44.39
N PRO A 118 33.45 -11.80 -45.70
CA PRO A 118 34.42 -12.53 -46.51
C PRO A 118 35.85 -12.22 -46.04
N GLU A 119 36.66 -13.28 -45.89
CA GLU A 119 38.08 -13.16 -45.59
C GLU A 119 38.78 -12.35 -46.70
N VAL A 120 39.56 -11.34 -46.28
CA VAL A 120 40.45 -10.55 -47.15
C VAL A 120 41.89 -10.93 -46.84
#